data_AF-A0A2V5P8Q8-F1
#
_entry.id   AF-A0A2V5P8Q8-F1
#
_cell.length_a   1.000
_cell.length_b   1.000
_cell.length_c   1.000
_cell.angle_alpha   90.00
_cell.angle_beta   90.00
_cell.angle_gamma   90.00
#
_symmetry.space_group_name_H-M   'P 1'
#
loop_
_entity.id
_entity.type
_entity.pdbx_description
1 polymer ?
#
loop_
_entity_poly.entity_id
_entity_poly.type
_entity_poly.pdbx_seq_one_letter_code
_entity_poly.pdbx_strand_id
1 'polypeptide(L)'
;MLHHKRLRPPSHDYPPDEWSLVEKSFRPEFVAQMESVLALGNGYIGMRGTPEEGGPYLQNGTFVNGFYESWPIVYGEEAYGFARTGQTMLNVTDAKIIRLIVDDEPLWLP
;
A
#
# COMPACT_ATOMS: atom_id res chain seq x y z
N MET A 1 -13.28 6.12 14.54
CA MET A 1 -12.52 4.94 14.05
C MET A 1 -13.30 4.36 12.89
N LEU A 2 -12.75 4.33 11.68
CA LEU A 2 -13.45 3.77 10.51
C LEU A 2 -13.51 2.24 10.70
N HIS A 3 -14.70 1.68 10.93
CA HIS A 3 -14.91 0.24 11.00
C HIS A 3 -14.98 -0.32 9.58
N HIS A 4 -13.87 -0.86 9.07
CA HIS A 4 -13.90 -1.64 7.84
C HIS A 4 -14.39 -3.06 8.13
N LYS A 5 -15.31 -3.57 7.30
CA LYS A 5 -15.68 -4.98 7.33
C LYS A 5 -14.44 -5.81 7.03
N ARG A 6 -14.02 -6.67 7.97
CA ARG A 6 -12.90 -7.58 7.74
C ARG A 6 -13.29 -8.60 6.68
N LEU A 7 -12.60 -8.55 5.55
CA LEU A 7 -12.72 -9.56 4.51
C LEU A 7 -11.81 -10.76 4.85
N ARG A 8 -12.23 -11.96 4.47
CA ARG A 8 -11.44 -13.18 4.62
C ARG A 8 -11.20 -13.77 3.23
N PRO A 9 -9.94 -13.75 2.75
CA PRO A 9 -9.62 -14.33 1.45
C PRO A 9 -9.93 -15.83 1.45
N PRO A 10 -10.51 -16.37 0.36
CA PRO A 10 -10.81 -17.79 0.26
C PRO A 10 -9.50 -18.61 0.14
N SER A 11 -9.40 -19.70 0.90
CA SER A 11 -8.17 -20.50 1.00
C SER A 11 -7.75 -21.20 -0.29
N HIS A 12 -8.63 -21.32 -1.29
CA HIS A 12 -8.26 -21.90 -2.59
C HIS A 12 -7.50 -20.90 -3.47
N ASP A 13 -7.83 -19.61 -3.40
CA ASP A 13 -7.11 -18.55 -4.12
C ASP A 13 -5.86 -18.11 -3.37
N TYR A 14 -5.88 -18.20 -2.04
CA TYR A 14 -4.76 -17.87 -1.15
C TYR A 14 -4.39 -19.08 -0.30
N PRO A 15 -3.81 -20.14 -0.91
CA PRO A 15 -3.46 -21.36 -0.19
C PRO A 15 -2.33 -21.10 0.81
N PRO A 16 -2.30 -21.83 1.94
CA PRO A 16 -1.14 -21.82 2.80
C PRO A 16 0.06 -22.42 2.05
N ASP A 17 1.19 -21.72 2.15
CA ASP A 17 2.50 -22.19 1.71
C ASP A 17 3.49 -21.94 2.86
N GLU A 18 4.49 -22.81 3.00
CA GLU A 18 5.40 -22.79 4.16
C GLU A 18 6.25 -21.52 4.22
N TRP A 19 6.62 -20.98 3.04
CA TRP A 19 7.58 -19.88 2.92
C TRP A 19 7.10 -18.74 2.01
N SER A 20 5.93 -18.89 1.40
CA SER A 20 5.42 -17.94 0.41
C SER A 20 4.02 -17.45 0.77
N LEU A 21 3.71 -16.23 0.32
CA LEU A 21 2.34 -15.74 0.25
C LEU A 21 1.92 -15.83 -1.22
N VAL A 22 0.93 -16.67 -1.51
CA VAL A 22 0.52 -16.97 -2.89
C VAL A 22 -0.87 -16.42 -3.15
N GLU A 23 -1.01 -15.65 -4.22
CA GLU A 23 -2.29 -15.28 -4.83
C GLU A 23 -2.41 -16.04 -6.16
N LYS A 24 -3.36 -16.97 -6.25
CA LYS A 24 -3.59 -17.77 -7.47
C LYS A 24 -4.55 -17.10 -8.45
N SER A 25 -5.44 -16.26 -7.94
CA SER A 25 -6.50 -15.61 -8.70
C SER A 25 -6.65 -14.18 -8.22
N PHE A 26 -6.70 -13.23 -9.15
CA PHE A 26 -6.99 -11.84 -8.83
C PHE A 26 -8.45 -11.67 -8.38
N ARG A 27 -8.65 -10.93 -7.29
CA ARG A 27 -9.96 -10.67 -6.69
C ARG A 27 -10.08 -9.18 -6.31
N PRO A 28 -10.87 -8.38 -7.05
CA PRO A 28 -10.98 -6.94 -6.84
C PRO A 28 -11.34 -6.54 -5.41
N GLU A 29 -12.13 -7.35 -4.72
CA GLU A 29 -12.55 -7.10 -3.34
C GLU A 29 -11.40 -7.17 -2.32
N PHE A 30 -10.28 -7.83 -2.64
CA PHE A 30 -9.13 -7.99 -1.76
C PHE A 30 -7.94 -7.09 -2.10
N VAL A 31 -8.02 -6.27 -3.15
CA VAL A 31 -6.92 -5.41 -3.63
C VAL A 31 -6.24 -4.65 -2.50
N ALA A 32 -6.99 -3.85 -1.72
CA ALA A 32 -6.44 -3.06 -0.61
C ALA A 32 -5.69 -3.90 0.44
N GLN A 33 -6.18 -5.13 0.67
CA GLN A 33 -5.58 -6.07 1.61
C GLN A 33 -4.28 -6.62 1.01
N MET A 34 -4.31 -7.09 -0.24
CA MET A 34 -3.16 -7.71 -0.91
C MET A 34 -2.02 -6.72 -1.15
N GLU A 35 -2.32 -5.46 -1.50
CA GLU A 35 -1.31 -4.39 -1.57
C GLU A 35 -0.51 -4.21 -0.27
N SER A 36 -1.16 -4.48 0.87
CA SER A 36 -0.51 -4.36 2.19
C SER A 36 0.24 -5.63 2.58
N VAL A 37 -0.35 -6.79 2.27
CA VAL A 37 0.21 -8.11 2.62
C VAL A 37 1.42 -8.45 1.76
N LEU A 38 1.39 -8.08 0.48
CA LEU A 38 2.45 -8.32 -0.50
C LEU A 38 3.45 -7.15 -0.60
N ALA A 39 3.39 -6.21 0.33
CA ALA A 39 4.35 -5.11 0.40
C ALA A 39 5.78 -5.62 0.68
N LEU A 40 6.77 -5.01 0.03
CA LEU A 40 8.18 -5.32 0.22
C LEU A 40 8.92 -4.13 0.83
N GLY A 41 9.99 -4.41 1.57
CA GLY A 41 10.87 -3.37 2.09
C GLY A 41 12.15 -3.92 2.70
N ASN A 42 13.17 -3.06 2.80
CA ASN A 42 14.50 -3.42 3.31
C ASN A 42 14.93 -2.59 4.53
N GLY A 43 13.98 -1.93 5.19
CA GLY A 43 14.23 -1.02 6.31
C GLY A 43 14.65 0.41 5.91
N TYR A 44 15.15 0.59 4.69
CA TYR A 44 15.43 1.92 4.13
C TYR A 44 14.34 2.40 3.18
N ILE A 45 13.88 1.54 2.27
CA ILE A 45 12.77 1.79 1.35
C ILE A 45 11.72 0.69 1.49
N GLY A 46 10.46 1.05 1.34
CA GLY A 46 9.33 0.13 1.31
C GLY A 46 8.31 0.53 0.25
N MET A 47 7.67 -0.47 -0.37
CA MET A 47 6.70 -0.29 -1.43
C MET A 47 5.52 -1.23 -1.20
N ARG A 48 4.30 -0.72 -1.43
CA ARG A 48 3.10 -1.54 -1.44
C ARG A 48 3.12 -2.51 -2.63
N GLY A 49 2.50 -3.68 -2.46
CA GLY A 49 2.41 -4.73 -3.50
C GLY A 49 1.36 -4.38 -4.55
N THR A 50 1.57 -3.28 -5.27
CA THR A 50 0.71 -2.80 -6.35
C THR A 50 1.26 -3.23 -7.70
N PRO A 51 0.42 -3.50 -8.72
CA PRO A 51 0.90 -3.81 -10.06
C PRO A 51 1.74 -2.67 -10.67
N GLU A 52 2.88 -3.03 -11.23
CA GLU A 52 3.82 -2.13 -11.90
C GLU A 52 3.21 -1.47 -13.13
N GLU A 53 2.24 -2.11 -13.78
CA GLU A 53 1.55 -1.64 -14.99
C GLU A 53 0.70 -0.37 -14.76
N GLY A 54 0.44 -0.06 -13.48
CA GLY A 54 -0.27 1.14 -13.05
C GLY A 54 -1.74 0.93 -12.66
N GLY A 55 -2.19 -0.31 -12.49
CA GLY A 55 -3.53 -0.61 -11.97
C GLY A 55 -3.99 -2.05 -12.25
N PRO A 56 -5.02 -2.53 -11.52
CA PRO A 56 -5.81 -1.80 -10.53
C PRO A 56 -5.13 -1.74 -9.15
N TYR A 57 -5.26 -0.61 -8.46
CA TYR A 57 -4.84 -0.43 -7.06
C TYR A 57 -5.81 0.53 -6.33
N LEU A 58 -5.98 0.35 -5.03
CA LEU A 58 -6.66 1.29 -4.14
C LEU A 58 -5.70 2.34 -3.58
N GLN A 59 -4.51 1.94 -3.12
CA GLN A 59 -3.51 2.84 -2.56
C GLN A 59 -2.10 2.40 -2.97
N ASN A 60 -1.54 3.02 -4.01
CA ASN A 60 -0.14 2.86 -4.35
C ASN A 60 0.74 3.69 -3.42
N GLY A 61 1.82 3.10 -2.92
CA GLY A 61 2.68 3.72 -1.92
C GLY A 61 4.14 3.30 -2.05
N THR A 62 5.04 4.27 -2.12
CA THR A 62 6.49 4.10 -1.97
C THR A 62 6.96 5.02 -0.84
N PHE A 63 7.74 4.49 0.09
CA PHE A 63 8.13 5.20 1.30
C PHE A 63 9.64 5.05 1.53
N VAL A 64 10.29 6.15 1.88
CA VAL A 64 11.69 6.17 2.29
C VAL A 64 11.76 6.47 3.78
N ASN A 65 12.47 5.63 4.53
CA ASN A 65 12.64 5.79 5.96
C ASN A 65 13.31 7.13 6.27
N GLY A 66 12.71 7.89 7.20
CA GLY A 66 13.15 9.23 7.56
C GLY A 66 12.70 10.35 6.62
N PHE A 67 11.99 10.05 5.53
CA PHE A 67 11.36 11.06 4.68
C PHE A 67 9.91 11.31 5.14
N TYR A 68 9.67 12.47 5.76
CA TYR A 68 8.39 12.82 6.36
C TYR A 68 8.13 14.32 6.29
N GLU A 69 6.86 14.69 6.38
CA GLU A 69 6.42 16.05 6.62
C GLU A 69 6.27 16.31 8.12
N SER A 70 6.54 17.54 8.56
CA SER A 70 6.32 17.97 9.93
C SER A 70 5.36 19.14 10.00
N TRP A 71 4.37 19.11 10.89
CA TRP A 71 3.40 20.19 11.03
C TRP A 71 3.08 20.46 12.51
N PRO A 72 2.67 21.68 12.87
CA PRO A 72 2.17 21.96 14.21
C PRO A 72 0.84 21.24 14.46
N ILE A 73 0.72 20.55 15.59
CA ILE A 73 -0.55 19.94 15.99
C ILE A 73 -1.41 21.03 16.64
N VAL A 74 -2.63 21.21 16.12
CA VAL A 74 -3.61 22.14 16.67
C VAL A 74 -4.66 21.33 17.43
N TYR A 75 -4.64 21.45 18.75
CA TYR A 75 -5.65 20.87 19.63
C TYR A 75 -6.79 21.86 19.89
N GLY A 76 -7.98 21.33 20.21
CA GLY A 76 -9.09 22.15 20.68
C GLY A 76 -8.92 22.64 22.13
N GLU A 77 -7.97 22.09 22.87
CA GLU A 77 -7.65 22.43 24.26
C GLU A 77 -6.14 22.26 24.52
N GLU A 78 -5.59 22.97 25.51
CA GLU A 78 -4.18 22.84 25.91
C GLU A 78 -4.07 22.00 27.18
N ALA A 79 -3.16 21.02 27.16
CA ALA A 79 -2.81 20.22 28.33
C ALA A 79 -1.31 19.99 28.41
N TYR A 80 -0.79 19.85 29.64
CA TYR A 80 0.61 19.56 29.87
C TYR A 80 1.00 18.21 29.25
N GLY A 81 2.10 18.20 28.49
CA GLY A 81 2.64 16.99 27.86
C GLY A 81 2.07 16.64 26.49
N PHE A 82 1.16 17.45 25.93
CA PHE A 82 0.68 17.24 24.57
C PHE A 82 1.78 17.43 23.53
N ALA A 83 1.80 16.55 22.53
CA ALA A 83 2.75 16.62 21.42
C ALA A 83 2.47 17.86 20.57
N ARG A 84 3.47 18.72 20.34
CA ARG A 84 3.27 19.97 19.60
C ARG A 84 3.48 19.83 18.09
N THR A 85 4.18 18.78 17.68
CA THR A 85 4.58 18.57 16.29
C THR A 85 4.16 17.17 15.85
N GLY A 86 3.43 17.11 14.75
CA GLY A 86 3.07 15.88 14.06
C GLY A 86 4.12 15.56 13.00
N GLN A 87 4.34 14.28 12.77
CA GLN A 87 5.20 13.76 11.72
C GLN A 87 4.46 12.65 10.98
N THR A 88 4.55 12.62 9.65
CA THR A 88 3.97 11.55 8.83
C THR A 88 4.87 11.31 7.64
N MET A 89 5.25 10.05 7.45
CA MET A 89 6.00 9.62 6.27
C MET A 89 5.18 9.93 5.02
N LEU A 90 5.85 10.52 4.03
CA LEU A 90 5.20 10.85 2.78
C LEU A 90 5.31 9.69 1.81
N ASN A 91 4.24 9.50 1.05
CA ASN A 91 4.29 8.70 -0.16
C ASN A 91 5.15 9.47 -1.18
N VAL A 92 6.32 8.94 -1.50
CA VAL A 92 7.24 9.54 -2.48
C VAL A 92 6.89 9.09 -3.89
N THR A 93 7.67 9.56 -4.88
CA THR A 93 7.49 9.16 -6.28
C THR A 93 7.51 7.65 -6.44
N ASP A 94 6.56 7.12 -7.20
CA ASP A 94 6.53 5.71 -7.53
C ASP A 94 7.62 5.37 -8.54
N ALA A 95 8.56 4.52 -8.11
CA ALA A 95 9.66 4.05 -8.93
C ALA A 95 9.39 2.69 -9.60
N LYS A 96 8.19 2.12 -9.41
CA LYS A 96 7.82 0.78 -9.90
C LYS A 96 7.13 0.78 -11.27
N ILE A 97 6.77 1.93 -11.82
CA ILE A 97 5.91 2.00 -13.02
C ILE A 97 6.61 1.39 -14.24
N ILE A 98 5.96 0.42 -14.86
CA ILE A 98 6.33 -0.19 -16.13
C ILE A 98 5.13 -0.04 -17.08
N ARG A 99 5.35 0.37 -18.33
CA ARG A 99 4.27 0.46 -19.34
C ARG A 99 4.47 -0.62 -20.39
N LEU A 100 3.49 -1.52 -20.49
CA LEU A 100 3.43 -2.52 -21.56
C LEU A 100 2.39 -2.09 -22.59
N ILE A 101 2.79 -2.09 -23.86
CA ILE A 101 1.94 -1.74 -25.00
C ILE A 101 2.15 -2.82 -26.06
N VAL A 102 1.07 -3.37 -26.59
CA VAL A 102 1.06 -4.37 -27.66
C VAL A 102 0.12 -3.88 -28.75
N ASP A 103 0.60 -3.76 -29.99
CA ASP A 103 -0.19 -3.26 -31.13
C ASP A 103 -0.92 -1.94 -30.83
N ASP A 104 -0.21 -0.98 -30.22
CA ASP A 104 -0.71 0.31 -29.75
C ASP A 104 -1.78 0.26 -28.63
N GLU A 105 -2.08 -0.92 -28.09
CA GLU A 105 -2.99 -1.10 -26.96
C GLU A 105 -2.21 -1.23 -25.63
N PRO A 106 -2.49 -0.39 -24.63
CA PRO A 106 -1.87 -0.51 -23.31
C PRO A 106 -2.41 -1.73 -22.56
N LEU A 107 -1.53 -2.48 -21.89
CA LEU A 107 -1.96 -3.53 -20.97
C LEU A 107 -2.72 -2.90 -19.80
N TRP A 108 -3.93 -3.39 -19.58
CA TRP A 108 -4.75 -3.04 -18.42
C TRP A 108 -5.17 -4.33 -17.70
N LEU A 109 -4.90 -4.40 -16.39
CA LEU A 109 -5.35 -5.52 -15.58
C LEU A 109 -6.81 -5.26 -15.14
N PRO A 110 -7.73 -6.23 -15.30
CA PRO A 110 -9.11 -6.12 -14.87
C PRO A 110 -9.26 -6.21 -13.35
#